data_AF-A0A9D6HCI0-F1
#
_entry.id   AF-A0A9D6HCI0-F1
#
_cell.length_a   1.000
_cell.length_b   1.000
_cell.length_c   1.000
_cell.angle_alpha   90.00
_cell.angle_beta   90.00
_cell.angle_gamma   90.00
#
_symmetry.space_group_name_H-M   'P 1'
#
loop_
_entity.id
_entity.type
_entity.pdbx_description
1 polymer ?
#
loop_
_entity_poly.entity_id
_entity_poly.type
_entity_poly.pdbx_seq_one_letter_code
_entity_poly.pdbx_strand_id
1 'polypeptide(L)'
;MTLRVTFSNKFRPEKTGDGSIKRIEFKHSFRCPVRVFIDAVAHTQNPLGWTVTLEAQNDSLVKAFKNELVKELVHYVEQRTRQKMNTVPFTTILDLSQAQNVQVSEQINRVMASTT
;
A
#
# COMPACT_ATOMS: atom_id res chain seq x y z
N MET A 1 23.15 7.38 20.47
CA MET A 1 22.74 7.80 19.12
C MET A 1 21.39 7.13 18.83
N THR A 2 20.32 7.90 18.70
CA THR A 2 18.95 7.35 18.56
C THR A 2 18.53 7.44 17.10
N LEU A 3 18.36 6.30 16.44
CA LEU A 3 17.92 6.22 15.04
C LEU A 3 16.39 6.35 15.01
N ARG A 4 15.87 7.48 14.52
CA ARG A 4 14.41 7.68 14.34
C ARG A 4 14.04 7.29 12.92
N VAL A 5 13.29 6.20 12.76
CA VAL A 5 12.74 5.75 11.47
C VAL A 5 11.23 5.98 11.49
N THR A 6 10.74 6.83 10.59
CA THR A 6 9.30 7.07 10.41
C THR A 6 8.81 6.24 9.23
N PHE A 7 7.98 5.24 9.48
CA PHE A 7 7.36 4.45 8.42
C PHE A 7 6.05 5.12 7.98
N SER A 8 6.08 5.94 6.94
CA SER A 8 4.84 6.41 6.32
C SER A 8 4.13 5.24 5.65
N ASN A 9 2.81 5.13 5.84
CA ASN A 9 2.03 4.16 5.06
C ASN A 9 1.96 4.66 3.63
N LYS A 10 2.53 3.90 2.69
CA LYS A 10 2.47 4.23 1.27
C LYS A 10 1.12 3.86 0.64
N PHE A 11 0.24 3.18 1.37
CA PHE A 11 -1.08 2.83 0.87
C PHE A 11 -2.13 3.86 1.25
N ARG A 12 -2.90 4.28 0.25
CA ARG A 12 -4.08 5.14 0.41
C ARG A 12 -5.30 4.42 -0.16
N PRO A 13 -6.22 3.92 0.68
CA PRO A 13 -7.44 3.29 0.19
C PRO A 13 -8.39 4.31 -0.44
N GLU A 14 -8.96 3.96 -1.59
CA GLU A 14 -10.04 4.71 -2.24
C GLU A 14 -11.37 4.03 -1.92
N LYS A 15 -12.23 4.74 -1.17
CA LYS A 15 -13.55 4.27 -0.78
C LYS A 15 -14.57 4.58 -1.87
N THR A 16 -15.40 3.61 -2.21
CA THR A 16 -16.60 3.84 -3.03
C THR A 16 -17.71 4.46 -2.19
N GLY A 17 -18.78 4.93 -2.83
CA GLY A 17 -19.90 5.62 -2.15
C GLY A 17 -20.63 4.78 -1.10
N ASP A 18 -20.47 3.46 -1.14
CA ASP A 18 -20.99 2.48 -0.16
C ASP A 18 -20.01 2.22 1.01
N GLY A 19 -18.86 2.88 1.04
CA GLY A 19 -17.83 2.71 2.07
C GLY A 19 -16.90 1.51 1.87
N SER A 20 -17.11 0.67 0.84
CA SER A 20 -16.19 -0.42 0.50
C SER A 20 -14.90 0.11 -0.15
N ILE A 21 -13.79 -0.62 -0.01
CA ILE A 21 -12.51 -0.27 -0.63
C ILE A 21 -12.29 -1.21 -1.80
N LYS A 22 -12.38 -0.68 -3.02
CA LYS A 22 -12.13 -1.44 -4.25
C LYS A 22 -10.73 -1.24 -4.81
N ARG A 23 -10.05 -0.17 -4.39
CA ARG A 23 -8.79 0.28 -4.96
C ARG A 23 -7.91 0.86 -3.87
N ILE A 24 -6.63 0.52 -3.90
CA ILE A 24 -5.62 1.05 -2.97
C ILE A 24 -4.50 1.69 -3.80
N GLU A 25 -4.31 2.99 -3.64
CA GLU A 25 -3.22 3.72 -4.28
C GLU A 25 -1.90 3.48 -3.54
N PHE A 26 -0.85 3.13 -4.28
CA PHE A 26 0.51 3.05 -3.80
C PHE A 26 1.26 4.36 -4.09
N LYS A 27 1.52 5.13 -3.03
CA LYS A 27 2.30 6.37 -3.05
C LYS A 27 3.80 6.06 -3.14
N HIS A 28 4.28 5.90 -4.37
CA HIS A 28 5.69 5.75 -4.68
C HIS A 28 6.45 7.09 -4.61
N SER A 29 7.79 7.02 -4.58
CA SER A 29 8.65 8.20 -4.47
C SER A 29 9.25 8.67 -5.81
N PHE A 30 9.00 7.95 -6.91
CA PHE A 30 9.49 8.32 -8.24
C PHE A 30 8.93 9.67 -8.71
N ARG A 31 9.79 10.49 -9.35
CA ARG A 31 9.40 11.75 -10.00
C ARG A 31 8.79 11.49 -11.38
N CYS A 32 7.73 10.69 -11.44
CA CYS A 32 6.99 10.40 -12.66
C CYS A 32 5.48 10.62 -12.45
N PRO A 33 4.74 11.08 -13.48
CA PRO A 33 3.30 11.32 -13.38
C PRO A 33 2.51 10.02 -13.68
N VAL A 34 2.96 8.91 -13.12
CA VAL A 34 2.26 7.61 -13.18
C VAL A 34 1.68 7.36 -11.81
N ARG A 35 0.45 6.88 -11.71
CA ARG A 35 -0.18 6.44 -10.47
C ARG A 35 -0.23 4.92 -10.47
N VAL A 36 -0.02 4.31 -9.31
CA VAL A 36 -0.02 2.86 -9.14
C VAL A 36 -1.13 2.47 -8.19
N PHE A 37 -1.93 1.49 -8.60
CA PHE A 37 -3.07 1.01 -7.84
C PHE A 37 -3.03 -0.51 -7.70
N ILE A 38 -3.60 -0.97 -6.59
CA ILE A 38 -3.98 -2.36 -6.36
C ILE A 38 -5.50 -2.41 -6.40
N ASP A 39 -6.04 -3.07 -7.41
CA ASP A 39 -7.48 -3.17 -7.66
C ASP A 39 -8.00 -4.53 -7.21
N ALA A 40 -9.08 -4.54 -6.43
CA ALA A 40 -9.78 -5.75 -6.09
C ALA A 40 -10.45 -6.33 -7.36
N VAL A 41 -10.20 -7.61 -7.62
CA VAL A 41 -10.85 -8.35 -8.72
C VAL A 41 -11.44 -9.65 -8.19
N ALA A 42 -12.40 -10.22 -8.91
CA ALA A 42 -12.95 -11.52 -8.55
C ALA A 42 -11.86 -12.59 -8.58
N HIS A 43 -11.92 -13.56 -7.64
CA HIS A 43 -10.97 -14.68 -7.59
C HIS A 43 -10.99 -15.55 -8.86
N THR A 44 -12.06 -15.48 -9.65
CA THR A 44 -12.16 -16.10 -10.98
C THR A 44 -11.25 -15.45 -12.01
N GLN A 45 -10.88 -14.17 -11.84
CA GLN A 45 -9.99 -13.42 -12.74
C GLN A 45 -8.53 -13.49 -12.29
N ASN A 46 -8.29 -13.47 -10.97
CA ASN A 46 -6.96 -13.66 -10.40
C ASN A 46 -7.09 -14.43 -9.07
N PRO A 47 -6.39 -15.57 -8.87
CA PRO A 47 -6.44 -16.33 -7.62
C PRO A 47 -6.18 -15.50 -6.35
N LEU A 48 -5.40 -14.42 -6.44
CA LEU A 48 -5.09 -13.53 -5.32
C LEU A 48 -6.22 -12.54 -4.99
N GLY A 49 -7.20 -12.39 -5.88
CA GLY A 49 -8.32 -11.45 -5.74
C GLY A 49 -7.95 -9.99 -6.01
N TRP A 50 -6.81 -9.72 -6.66
CA TRP A 50 -6.40 -8.36 -7.02
C TRP A 50 -5.46 -8.28 -8.24
N THR A 51 -5.34 -7.10 -8.83
CA THR A 51 -4.39 -6.78 -9.92
C THR A 51 -3.67 -5.46 -9.67
N VAL A 52 -2.57 -5.20 -10.40
CA VAL A 52 -1.89 -3.88 -10.39
C VAL A 52 -2.30 -3.09 -11.62
N THR A 53 -2.77 -1.86 -11.39
CA THR A 53 -3.12 -0.91 -12.46
C THR A 53 -2.18 0.29 -12.42
N LEU A 54 -1.69 0.69 -13.59
CA LEU A 54 -0.91 1.91 -13.76
C LEU A 54 -1.70 2.92 -14.57
N GLU A 55 -1.86 4.14 -14.06
CA GLU A 55 -2.54 5.24 -14.75
C GLU A 55 -1.58 6.39 -15.02
N ALA A 56 -1.55 6.88 -16.25
CA ALA A 56 -0.77 8.05 -16.63
C ALA A 56 -1.47 8.80 -17.77
N GLN A 57 -1.06 10.05 -18.01
CA GLN A 57 -1.56 10.84 -19.14
C GLN A 57 -1.08 10.31 -20.51
N ASN A 58 0.01 9.54 -20.53
CA ASN A 58 0.59 8.98 -21.76
C ASN A 58 1.08 7.55 -21.53
N ASP A 59 0.76 6.64 -22.45
CA ASP A 59 1.19 5.23 -22.43
C ASP A 59 2.72 5.05 -22.47
N SER A 60 3.45 5.96 -23.12
CA SER A 60 4.91 5.91 -23.15
C SER A 60 5.53 5.98 -21.75
N LEU A 61 4.93 6.76 -20.85
CA LEU A 61 5.36 6.89 -19.46
C LEU A 61 5.11 5.59 -18.68
N VAL A 62 3.95 4.95 -18.89
CA VAL A 62 3.66 3.66 -18.26
C VAL A 62 4.70 2.65 -18.69
N LYS A 63 4.99 2.53 -19.99
CA LYS A 63 5.99 1.60 -20.51
C LYS A 63 7.40 1.86 -19.95
N ALA A 64 7.79 3.13 -19.82
CA ALA A 64 9.09 3.51 -19.30
C ALA A 64 9.26 3.15 -17.81
N PHE A 65 8.25 3.42 -16.98
CA PHE A 65 8.37 3.31 -15.51
C PHE A 65 7.74 2.04 -14.91
N LYS A 66 6.99 1.25 -15.68
CA LYS A 66 6.27 0.06 -15.20
C LYS A 66 7.13 -0.86 -14.35
N ASN A 67 8.31 -1.24 -14.83
CA ASN A 67 9.15 -2.22 -14.13
C ASN A 67 9.66 -1.68 -12.79
N GLU A 68 10.06 -0.41 -12.74
CA GLU A 68 10.57 0.23 -11.52
C GLU A 68 9.47 0.39 -10.47
N LEU A 69 8.29 0.86 -10.90
CA LEU A 69 7.12 1.08 -10.05
C LEU A 69 6.59 -0.23 -9.46
N VAL A 70 6.46 -1.27 -10.30
CA VAL A 70 6.02 -2.59 -9.84
C VAL A 70 7.06 -3.20 -8.90
N LYS A 71 8.35 -3.04 -9.18
CA LYS A 71 9.42 -3.54 -8.29
C LYS A 71 9.39 -2.86 -6.93
N GLU A 72 9.20 -1.53 -6.87
CA GLU A 72 9.07 -0.82 -5.60
C GLU A 72 7.82 -1.27 -4.83
N LEU A 73 6.69 -1.44 -5.52
CA LEU A 73 5.46 -1.95 -4.90
C LEU A 73 5.66 -3.35 -4.30
N VAL A 74 6.20 -4.27 -5.08
CA VAL A 74 6.52 -5.64 -4.64
C VAL A 74 7.41 -5.58 -3.41
N HIS A 75 8.51 -4.85 -3.47
CA HIS A 75 9.43 -4.73 -2.37
C HIS A 75 8.77 -4.19 -1.09
N TYR A 76 7.92 -3.16 -1.23
CA TYR A 76 7.18 -2.60 -0.11
C TYR A 76 6.22 -3.61 0.53
N VAL A 77 5.44 -4.33 -0.28
CA VAL A 77 4.51 -5.34 0.25
C VAL A 77 5.26 -6.47 0.93
N GLU A 78 6.27 -7.04 0.28
CA GLU A 78 7.04 -8.15 0.83
C GLU A 78 7.74 -7.77 2.15
N GLN A 79 8.25 -6.54 2.26
CA GLN A 79 8.81 -6.03 3.52
C GLN A 79 7.76 -5.93 4.64
N ARG A 80 6.54 -5.50 4.30
CA ARG A 80 5.46 -5.27 5.27
C ARG A 80 4.77 -6.56 5.70
N THR A 81 4.58 -7.52 4.78
CA THR A 81 3.92 -8.80 5.05
C THR A 81 4.90 -9.89 5.49
N ARG A 82 6.20 -9.74 5.18
CA ARG A 82 7.21 -10.81 5.26
C ARG A 82 6.85 -12.05 4.43
N GLN A 83 6.07 -11.85 3.37
CA GLN A 83 5.62 -12.90 2.44
C GLN A 83 5.99 -12.49 1.02
N LYS A 84 6.10 -13.46 0.11
CA LYS A 84 6.29 -13.16 -1.32
C LYS A 84 5.02 -12.52 -1.88
N MET A 85 5.14 -11.53 -2.77
CA MET A 85 3.99 -10.78 -3.29
C MET A 85 2.90 -11.69 -3.88
N ASN A 86 3.32 -12.75 -4.57
CA ASN A 86 2.43 -13.69 -5.24
C ASN A 86 1.67 -14.64 -4.28
N THR A 87 1.82 -14.49 -2.96
CA THR A 87 1.04 -15.22 -1.96
C THR A 87 0.19 -14.30 -1.09
N VAL A 88 0.26 -12.99 -1.29
CA VAL A 88 -0.43 -12.00 -0.45
C VAL A 88 -1.85 -11.80 -0.99
N PRO A 89 -2.91 -12.13 -0.22
CA PRO A 89 -4.29 -11.88 -0.64
C PRO A 89 -4.64 -10.39 -0.51
N PHE A 90 -5.68 -9.95 -1.22
CA PHE A 90 -6.11 -8.55 -1.18
C PHE A 90 -6.47 -8.08 0.24
N THR A 91 -7.04 -8.95 1.06
CA THR A 91 -7.40 -8.66 2.46
C THR A 91 -6.19 -8.24 3.29
N THR A 92 -5.03 -8.89 3.12
CA THR A 92 -3.80 -8.51 3.81
C THR A 92 -3.29 -7.13 3.36
N ILE A 93 -3.42 -6.81 2.06
CA ILE A 93 -3.05 -5.49 1.52
C ILE A 93 -4.00 -4.42 2.09
N LEU A 94 -5.29 -4.74 2.19
CA LEU A 94 -6.29 -3.88 2.81
C LEU A 94 -5.96 -3.61 4.28
N ASP A 95 -5.63 -4.65 5.06
CA ASP A 95 -5.21 -4.50 6.46
C ASP A 95 -3.97 -3.60 6.57
N LEU A 96 -2.98 -3.78 5.69
CA LEU A 96 -1.81 -2.90 5.62
C LEU A 96 -2.18 -1.45 5.30
N SER A 97 -3.16 -1.23 4.41
CA SER A 97 -3.64 0.11 4.08
C SER A 97 -4.38 0.77 5.24
N GLN A 98 -5.03 -0.03 6.09
CA GLN A 98 -5.79 0.43 7.26
C GLN A 98 -4.95 0.48 8.55
N ALA A 99 -3.76 -0.15 8.56
CA ALA A 99 -2.88 -0.23 9.72
C ALA A 99 -2.30 1.12 10.22
N GLN A 100 -2.73 2.25 9.67
CA GLN A 100 -2.49 3.56 10.27
C GLN A 100 -3.42 3.80 11.46
N ASN A 101 -2.99 3.37 12.65
CA ASN A 101 -3.06 4.17 13.91
C ASN A 101 -2.69 3.40 15.18
N VAL A 102 -2.63 2.06 15.18
CA VAL A 102 -2.57 1.32 16.46
C VAL A 102 -1.27 1.55 17.25
N GLN A 103 -0.11 1.62 16.59
CA GLN A 103 1.15 1.80 17.33
C GLN A 103 1.39 3.22 17.84
N VAL A 104 0.81 4.25 17.23
CA VAL A 104 0.99 5.63 17.70
C VAL A 104 0.02 5.95 18.84
N SER A 105 -1.25 5.51 18.76
CA SER A 105 -2.20 5.71 19.84
C SER A 105 -1.85 4.89 21.09
N GLU A 106 -1.40 3.64 20.95
CA GLU A 106 -0.95 2.83 22.11
C GLU A 106 0.35 3.35 22.74
N GLN A 107 1.29 3.88 21.95
CA GLN A 107 2.50 4.51 22.50
C GLN A 107 2.22 5.85 23.18
N ILE A 108 1.34 6.69 22.63
CA ILE A 108 0.92 7.96 23.27
C ILE A 108 0.22 7.68 24.61
N ASN A 109 -0.67 6.68 24.66
CA ASN A 109 -1.37 6.33 25.89
C ASN A 109 -0.43 5.79 26.98
N ARG A 110 0.62 5.02 26.62
CA ARG A 110 1.61 4.54 27.60
C ARG A 110 2.52 5.65 28.13
N VAL A 111 2.88 6.64 27.32
CA VAL A 111 3.70 7.79 27.76
C VAL A 111 2.88 8.72 28.65
N MET A 112 1.60 8.95 28.33
CA MET A 112 0.71 9.77 29.17
C MET A 112 0.41 9.12 30.53
N ALA A 113 0.26 7.80 30.59
CA ALA A 113 -0.01 7.07 31.84
C ALA A 113 1.22 6.93 32.77
N SER A 114 2.43 7.21 32.28
CA SER A 114 3.68 7.15 33.05
C SER A 114 4.19 8.52 33.52
N THR A 115 3.41 9.58 33.28
CA THR A 115 3.74 10.97 33.68
C THR A 115 2.76 11.53 34.73
N THR A 116 1.94 10.67 35.34
CA THR A 116 1.07 10.95 36.50
C THR A 116 1.48 10.07 37.65
#